data_AF-A0A920TVV3-F1
#
_entry.id   AF-A0A920TVV3-F1
#
_cell.length_a   1.000
_cell.length_b   1.000
_cell.length_c   1.000
_cell.angle_alpha   90.00
_cell.angle_beta   90.00
_cell.angle_gamma   90.00
#
_symmetry.space_group_name_H-M   'P 1'
#
loop_
_entity.id
_entity.type
_entity.pdbx_description
1 polymer ?
#
loop_
_entity_poly.entity_id
_entity_poly.type
_entity_poly.pdbx_seq_one_letter_code
_entity_poly.pdbx_strand_id
1 'polypeptide(L)'
;MDSQVSDLLSQNKGYQSVNPEFMPNCTVRDLLRMRSGIGTETENKRAKGMVLLSPTWEPANMLKLIDKKPVPSGSFQYTSGSSVLLGLIAEESAGLPLHELYEEHLFGPLEYRQAEAGDKHTSYNG
;
A
#
# COMPACT_ATOMS: atom_id res chain seq x y z
N MET A 1 11.70 -8.42 10.68
CA MET A 1 12.01 -8.53 9.24
C MET A 1 11.66 -9.90 8.67
N ASP A 2 11.89 -10.99 9.40
CA ASP A 2 11.60 -12.36 8.90
C ASP A 2 10.19 -12.87 9.29
N SER A 3 9.40 -12.05 9.98
CA SER A 3 7.99 -12.31 10.28
C SER A 3 7.20 -12.47 8.98
N GLN A 4 6.29 -13.45 8.95
CA GLN A 4 5.39 -13.66 7.83
C GLN A 4 4.34 -12.54 7.76
N VAL A 5 4.03 -12.10 6.55
CA VAL A 5 2.99 -11.09 6.31
C VAL A 5 1.63 -11.60 6.79
N SER A 6 1.33 -12.88 6.57
CA SER A 6 0.08 -13.52 6.99
C SER A 6 -0.15 -13.46 8.49
N ASP A 7 0.91 -13.54 9.29
CA ASP A 7 0.82 -13.55 10.75
C ASP A 7 0.51 -12.14 11.26
N LEU A 8 1.24 -11.16 10.73
CA LEU A 8 1.11 -9.75 11.09
C LEU A 8 -0.24 -9.16 10.68
N LEU A 9 -0.79 -9.56 9.54
CA LEU A 9 -2.04 -9.04 8.99
C LEU A 9 -3.23 -9.99 9.16
N SER A 10 -3.11 -11.00 10.03
CA SER A 10 -4.11 -12.07 10.17
C SER A 10 -5.53 -11.56 10.50
N GLN A 11 -5.65 -10.41 11.16
CA GLN A 11 -6.93 -9.77 11.51
C GLN A 11 -7.29 -8.56 10.64
N ASN A 12 -6.40 -8.16 9.70
CA ASN A 12 -6.60 -6.98 8.89
C ASN A 12 -7.61 -7.25 7.76
N LYS A 13 -8.76 -6.57 7.80
CA LYS A 13 -9.86 -6.78 6.84
C LYS A 13 -9.45 -6.50 5.39
N GLY A 14 -8.58 -5.52 5.19
CA GLY A 14 -8.04 -5.17 3.88
C GLY A 14 -7.26 -6.33 3.28
N TYR A 15 -6.33 -6.89 4.06
CA TYR A 15 -5.54 -8.07 3.69
C TYR A 15 -6.43 -9.30 3.45
N GLN A 16 -7.39 -9.56 4.34
CA GLN A 16 -8.32 -10.70 4.22
C GLN A 16 -9.23 -10.61 2.98
N SER A 17 -9.42 -9.42 2.41
CA SER A 17 -10.27 -9.21 1.22
C SER A 17 -9.61 -9.64 -0.10
N VAL A 18 -8.31 -9.96 -0.09
CA VAL A 18 -7.55 -10.34 -1.28
C VAL A 18 -7.69 -11.84 -1.54
N ASN A 19 -7.76 -12.25 -2.81
CA ASN A 19 -7.69 -13.66 -3.16
C ASN A 19 -6.31 -14.23 -2.75
N PRO A 20 -6.24 -15.21 -1.83
CA PRO A 20 -4.99 -15.79 -1.36
C PRO A 20 -4.14 -16.41 -2.47
N GLU A 21 -4.74 -16.82 -3.60
CA GLU A 21 -4.00 -17.36 -4.76
C GLU A 21 -3.01 -16.35 -5.37
N PHE A 22 -3.20 -15.05 -5.14
CA PHE A 22 -2.29 -13.99 -5.59
C PHE A 22 -1.30 -13.52 -4.51
N MET A 23 -1.41 -14.08 -3.30
CA MET A 23 -0.63 -13.70 -2.12
C MET A 23 0.22 -14.88 -1.64
N PRO A 24 1.41 -15.10 -2.23
CA PRO A 24 2.31 -16.15 -1.76
C PRO A 24 2.83 -15.84 -0.36
N ASN A 25 3.25 -16.90 0.35
CA ASN A 25 3.93 -16.76 1.63
C ASN A 25 5.20 -15.93 1.46
N CYS A 26 5.29 -14.82 2.18
CA CYS A 26 6.43 -13.92 2.12
C CYS A 26 6.63 -13.23 3.47
N THR A 27 7.85 -12.72 3.66
CA THR A 27 8.24 -11.97 4.85
C THR A 27 8.20 -10.46 4.61
N VAL A 28 8.25 -9.67 5.68
CA VAL A 28 8.44 -8.21 5.59
C VAL A 28 9.70 -7.85 4.78
N ARG A 29 10.78 -8.63 4.94
CA ARG A 29 12.02 -8.46 4.18
C ARG A 29 11.80 -8.64 2.68
N ASP A 30 10.96 -9.59 2.29
CA ASP A 30 10.67 -9.85 0.88
C ASP A 30 9.85 -8.72 0.26
N LEU A 31 8.88 -8.16 1.00
CA LEU A 31 8.15 -6.96 0.58
C LEU A 31 9.09 -5.78 0.33
N LEU A 32 9.96 -5.46 1.30
CA LEU A 32 10.92 -4.34 1.22
C LEU A 32 11.88 -4.47 0.03
N ARG A 33 12.20 -5.70 -0.36
CA ARG A 33 13.13 -5.99 -1.47
C ARG A 33 12.45 -6.17 -2.82
N MET A 34 11.12 -6.03 -2.88
CA MET A 34 10.33 -6.33 -4.08
C MET A 34 10.58 -7.76 -4.58
N ARG A 35 10.67 -8.71 -3.63
CA ARG A 35 10.94 -10.14 -3.87
C ARG A 35 9.91 -11.07 -3.24
N SER A 36 8.74 -10.53 -2.89
CA SER A 36 7.64 -11.27 -2.28
C SER A 36 7.03 -12.32 -3.22
N GLY A 37 7.09 -12.07 -4.52
CA GLY A 37 6.42 -12.88 -5.53
C GLY A 37 4.93 -12.58 -5.69
N ILE A 38 4.42 -11.56 -4.98
CA ILE A 38 3.02 -11.11 -5.08
C ILE A 38 2.72 -10.71 -6.52
N GLY A 39 1.53 -11.08 -7.01
CA GLY A 39 1.07 -10.71 -8.33
C GLY A 39 1.07 -9.19 -8.55
N THR A 40 1.23 -8.76 -9.80
CA THR A 40 1.10 -7.33 -10.14
C THR A 40 -0.36 -6.95 -10.38
N GLU A 41 -0.63 -5.66 -10.34
CA GLU A 41 -1.95 -5.11 -10.58
C GLU A 41 -2.36 -5.24 -12.05
N THR A 42 -3.67 -5.28 -12.26
CA THR A 42 -4.31 -5.26 -13.56
C THR A 42 -3.83 -4.07 -14.39
N GLU A 43 -3.76 -4.22 -15.71
CA GLU A 43 -3.54 -3.10 -16.62
C GLU A 43 -4.87 -2.45 -17.07
N ASN A 44 -6.00 -3.03 -16.66
CA ASN A 44 -7.32 -2.54 -17.01
C ASN A 44 -7.62 -1.20 -16.33
N LYS A 45 -7.56 -0.12 -17.12
CA LYS A 45 -7.83 1.25 -16.65
C LYS A 45 -9.23 1.44 -16.09
N ARG A 46 -10.24 0.73 -16.61
CA ARG A 46 -11.62 0.82 -16.09
C ARG A 46 -11.70 0.19 -14.70
N ALA A 47 -11.08 -0.97 -14.49
CA ALA A 47 -11.02 -1.62 -13.18
C ALA A 47 -10.31 -0.72 -12.15
N LYS A 48 -9.17 -0.11 -12.52
CA LYS A 48 -8.49 0.87 -11.67
C LYS A 48 -9.38 2.06 -11.33
N GLY A 49 -10.06 2.62 -12.32
CA GLY A 49 -10.99 3.73 -12.13
C GLY A 49 -12.12 3.40 -11.16
N MET A 50 -12.73 2.21 -11.28
CA MET A 50 -13.79 1.79 -10.36
C MET A 50 -13.34 1.69 -8.91
N VAL A 51 -12.11 1.23 -8.67
CA VAL A 51 -11.55 1.19 -7.30
C VAL A 51 -11.26 2.61 -6.81
N LEU A 52 -10.47 3.38 -7.56
CA LEU A 52 -10.00 4.71 -7.13
C LEU A 52 -11.11 5.75 -6.96
N LEU A 53 -12.21 5.62 -7.70
CA LEU A 53 -13.34 6.54 -7.64
C LEU A 53 -14.46 6.05 -6.70
N SER A 54 -14.25 4.95 -5.98
CA SER A 54 -15.23 4.47 -5.01
C SER A 54 -15.42 5.49 -3.88
N PRO A 55 -16.66 5.83 -3.48
CA PRO A 55 -16.90 6.73 -2.35
C PRO A 55 -16.47 6.13 -1.02
N THR A 56 -16.29 4.81 -0.96
CA THR A 56 -15.81 4.07 0.20
C THR A 56 -14.35 3.61 0.04
N TRP A 57 -13.59 4.28 -0.83
CA TRP A 57 -12.21 3.91 -1.10
C TRP A 57 -11.36 3.99 0.17
N GLU A 58 -10.58 2.93 0.40
CA GLU A 58 -9.51 2.85 1.39
C GLU A 58 -8.24 2.32 0.71
N PRO A 59 -7.03 2.63 1.23
CA PRO A 59 -5.77 2.19 0.62
C PRO A 59 -5.69 0.69 0.34
N ALA A 60 -6.22 -0.15 1.24
CA ALA A 60 -6.24 -1.60 1.08
C ALA A 60 -7.04 -2.07 -0.14
N ASN A 61 -7.98 -1.28 -0.66
CA ASN A 61 -8.73 -1.64 -1.87
C ASN A 61 -7.83 -1.76 -3.11
N MET A 62 -6.64 -1.15 -3.10
CA MET A 62 -5.66 -1.32 -4.17
C MET A 62 -5.21 -2.76 -4.33
N LEU A 63 -5.23 -3.57 -3.27
CA LEU A 63 -4.89 -5.00 -3.34
C LEU A 63 -5.90 -5.80 -4.18
N LYS A 64 -7.14 -5.33 -4.31
CA LYS A 64 -8.17 -5.96 -5.17
C LYS A 64 -7.85 -5.83 -6.66
N LEU A 65 -6.91 -4.96 -7.03
CA LEU A 65 -6.46 -4.80 -8.40
C LEU A 65 -5.42 -5.85 -8.80
N ILE A 66 -4.92 -6.66 -7.87
CA ILE A 66 -3.98 -7.74 -8.17
C ILE A 66 -4.72 -8.87 -8.90
N ASP A 67 -4.41 -9.06 -10.18
CA ASP A 67 -5.05 -10.08 -11.03
C ASP A 67 -4.06 -10.98 -11.78
N LYS A 68 -2.75 -10.65 -11.74
CA LYS A 68 -1.72 -11.48 -12.35
C LYS A 68 -1.25 -12.54 -11.34
N LYS A 69 -0.97 -13.74 -11.86
CA LYS A 69 -0.48 -14.85 -11.03
C LYS A 69 0.81 -14.47 -10.29
N PRO A 70 1.00 -14.96 -9.06
CA PRO A 70 2.23 -14.74 -8.33
C PRO A 70 3.39 -15.46 -9.02
N VAL A 71 4.59 -14.96 -8.78
CA VAL A 71 5.85 -15.59 -9.20
C VAL A 71 6.53 -16.23 -7.99
N PRO A 72 7.50 -17.15 -8.17
CA PRO A 72 8.23 -17.71 -7.05
C PRO A 72 8.90 -16.61 -6.20
N SER A 73 8.68 -16.66 -4.88
CA SER A 73 9.32 -15.77 -3.92
C SER A 73 10.85 -15.78 -4.07
N GLY A 74 11.47 -14.63 -3.84
CA GLY A 74 12.88 -14.40 -4.12
C GLY A 74 13.15 -13.80 -5.51
N SER A 75 12.23 -13.96 -6.48
CA SER A 75 12.32 -13.30 -7.78
C SER A 75 11.99 -11.81 -7.66
N PHE A 76 12.78 -10.94 -8.29
CA PHE A 76 12.49 -9.50 -8.25
C PHE A 76 11.29 -9.18 -9.13
N GLN A 77 10.26 -8.56 -8.56
CA GLN A 77 9.09 -8.06 -9.27
C GLN A 77 8.58 -6.80 -8.57
N TYR A 78 8.57 -5.69 -9.31
CA TYR A 78 7.99 -4.45 -8.81
C TYR A 78 6.46 -4.55 -8.82
N THR A 79 5.84 -4.33 -7.66
CA THR A 79 4.38 -4.28 -7.49
C THR A 79 4.04 -3.25 -6.42
N SER A 80 2.98 -2.47 -6.64
CA SER A 80 2.46 -1.56 -5.62
C SER A 80 1.82 -2.30 -4.45
N GLY A 81 1.38 -3.55 -4.66
CA GLY A 81 0.90 -4.44 -3.61
C GLY A 81 1.89 -4.58 -2.44
N SER A 82 3.19 -4.68 -2.73
CA SER A 82 4.22 -4.72 -1.68
C SER A 82 4.22 -3.47 -0.81
N SER A 83 4.11 -2.28 -1.42
CA SER A 83 4.06 -1.01 -0.69
C SER A 83 2.77 -0.87 0.12
N VAL A 84 1.63 -1.29 -0.43
CA VAL A 84 0.33 -1.26 0.28
C VAL A 84 0.38 -2.17 1.51
N LEU A 85 0.90 -3.39 1.39
CA LEU A 85 1.05 -4.31 2.52
C LEU A 85 2.00 -3.77 3.59
N LEU A 86 3.10 -3.12 3.20
CA LEU A 86 4.02 -2.48 4.15
C LEU A 86 3.33 -1.35 4.93
N GLY A 87 2.48 -0.56 4.28
CA GLY A 87 1.65 0.45 4.95
C GLY A 87 0.72 -0.18 5.98
N LEU A 88 -0.02 -1.23 5.59
CA LEU A 88 -0.92 -1.94 6.52
C LEU A 88 -0.17 -2.55 7.70
N ILE A 89 1.01 -3.13 7.48
CA ILE A 89 1.85 -3.70 8.55
C ILE A 89 2.31 -2.59 9.50
N ALA A 90 2.70 -1.42 8.99
CA ALA A 90 3.11 -0.30 9.82
C ALA A 90 1.94 0.19 10.71
N GLU A 91 0.76 0.36 10.13
CA GLU A 91 -0.45 0.76 10.87
C GLU A 91 -0.84 -0.27 11.94
N GLU A 92 -0.88 -1.56 11.58
CA GLU A 92 -1.23 -2.64 12.51
C GLU A 92 -0.22 -2.78 13.65
N SER A 93 1.07 -2.63 13.35
CA SER A 93 2.14 -2.78 14.35
C SER A 93 2.19 -1.62 15.34
N ALA A 94 1.81 -0.41 14.91
CA ALA A 94 1.86 0.78 15.74
C ALA A 94 0.51 1.15 16.37
N GLY A 95 -0.60 0.67 15.81
CA GLY A 95 -1.95 1.07 16.20
C GLY A 95 -2.29 2.52 15.82
N LEU A 96 -1.56 3.10 14.86
CA LEU A 96 -1.70 4.48 14.39
C LEU A 96 -1.91 4.51 12.87
N PRO A 97 -2.67 5.49 12.34
CA PRO A 97 -2.79 5.66 10.90
C PRO A 97 -1.45 6.10 10.28
N LEU A 98 -1.23 5.71 9.03
CA LEU A 98 0.09 5.84 8.39
C LEU A 98 0.60 7.30 8.32
N HIS A 99 -0.30 8.27 8.20
CA HIS A 99 0.09 9.69 8.17
C HIS A 99 0.69 10.17 9.49
N GLU A 100 0.16 9.72 10.63
CA GLU A 100 0.73 10.04 11.96
C GLU A 100 2.12 9.41 12.11
N LEU A 101 2.29 8.16 11.65
CA LEU A 101 3.60 7.51 11.65
C LEU A 101 4.64 8.24 10.80
N TYR A 102 4.24 8.76 9.64
CA TYR A 102 5.14 9.57 8.81
C TYR A 102 5.53 10.87 9.51
N GLU A 103 4.59 11.55 10.16
CA GLU A 103 4.91 12.78 10.90
C GLU A 103 5.82 12.50 12.10
N GLU A 104 5.53 11.47 12.90
CA GLU A 104 6.29 11.14 14.10
C GLU A 104 7.71 10.63 13.80
N HIS A 105 7.90 9.86 12.73
CA HIS A 105 9.14 9.13 12.50
C HIS A 105 9.95 9.59 11.30
N LEU A 106 9.37 10.36 10.38
CA LEU A 106 10.06 10.80 9.17
C LEU A 106 10.05 12.32 9.02
N PHE A 107 8.88 12.94 8.90
CA PHE A 107 8.79 14.36 8.53
C PHE A 107 9.13 15.29 9.70
N GLY A 108 8.57 15.05 10.89
CA GLY A 108 8.86 15.82 12.11
C GLY A 108 10.35 15.83 12.46
N PRO A 109 11.01 14.65 12.58
CA PRO A 109 12.45 14.57 12.88
C PRO A 109 13.37 15.20 11.83
N LEU A 110 12.93 15.24 10.56
CA LEU A 110 13.68 15.88 9.47
C LEU A 110 13.36 17.36 9.31
N GLU A 111 12.51 17.93 10.19
CA GLU A 111 12.00 19.30 10.10
C GLU A 111 11.32 19.61 8.74
N TYR A 112 10.85 18.57 8.05
CA TYR A 112 10.15 18.70 6.79
C TYR A 112 8.67 18.95 7.05
N ARG A 113 8.24 20.21 6.96
CA ARG A 113 6.81 20.53 6.98
C ARG A 113 6.26 20.35 5.57
N GLN A 114 5.24 19.50 5.41
CA GLN A 114 4.46 19.46 4.17
C GLN A 114 3.93 20.87 3.87
N ALA A 115 4.22 21.38 2.68
CA ALA A 115 3.53 22.56 2.19
C ALA A 115 2.07 22.16 1.94
N GLU A 116 1.15 22.65 2.76
CA GLU A 116 -0.27 22.62 2.42
C GLU A 116 -0.43 23.25 1.04
N ALA A 117 -1.18 22.59 0.14
CA ALA A 117 -1.49 23.14 -1.16
C ALA A 117 -2.35 24.40 -0.97
N GLY A 118 -1.67 25.53 -0.80
CA GLY A 118 -2.26 26.84 -0.62
C GLY A 118 -3.15 27.19 -1.80
N ASP A 119 -4.40 27.42 -1.46
CA ASP A 119 -5.41 28.23 -2.13
C ASP A 119 -4.86 29.11 -3.28
N LYS A 120 -5.11 28.71 -4.52
CA LYS A 120 -4.89 29.58 -5.70
C LYS A 120 -6.21 30.23 -6.09
N HIS A 121 -6.68 31.17 -5.28
CA HIS A 121 -7.62 32.19 -5.74
C HIS A 121 -6.88 33.51 -5.97
N THR A 122 -6.22 33.64 -7.12
CA THR A 122 -5.90 34.97 -7.68
C THR A 122 -6.72 35.13 -8.96
N SER A 123 -7.80 35.89 -8.84
CA SER A 123 -8.58 36.45 -9.94
C SER A 123 -7.65 37.22 -10.89
N TYR A 124 -7.63 36.83 -12.16
CA TYR A 124 -7.08 37.65 -13.23
C TYR A 124 -8.06 38.79 -13.51
N ASN A 125 -7.64 40.03 -13.25
CA ASN A 125 -8.25 41.23 -13.84
C ASN A 125 -7.48 41.56 -15.11
N GLY A 126 -8.18 41.50 -16.25
CA GLY A 126 -7.75 41.97 -17.56
C GLY A 126 -8.96 42.34 -18.38
#